data_AF-X1Q9K2-F1
#
_entry.id   AF-X1Q9K2-F1
#
_cell.length_a   1.000
_cell.length_b   1.000
_cell.length_c   1.000
_cell.angle_alpha   90.00
_cell.angle_beta   90.00
_cell.angle_gamma   90.00
#
_symmetry.space_group_name_H-M   'P 1'
#
loop_
_entity.id
_entity.type
_entity.pdbx_description
1 polymer ?
#
loop_
_entity_poly.entity_id
_entity_poly.type
_entity_poly.pdbx_seq_one_letter_code
_entity_poly.pdbx_strand_id
1 'polypeptide(L)'
;HAGILAAKARQMDLEYEEMKKIVQDNVCGQCGGELTIRTTAETGKLEVWCPHNPDHRGYVERETYTQSLRRGEAILPVIQDKIEKKMLLPGGYEVGTALALIKTRFPRADMDDPSAALFVMDCIRLDLDPLLGEIIPVTFKVTNKETKEEKRVVQPILTEDGWLSLAARACPDRWVGPPKTYRLEDYLRTLEENKGKSLDEIKGLAKEIKLDTCGDEAAYY
;
A
#
# COMPACT_ATOMS: atom_id res chain seq x y z
N HIS A 1 -35.00 32.87 -12.71
CA HIS A 1 -34.84 31.65 -13.53
C HIS A 1 -33.43 31.47 -14.12
N ALA A 2 -32.81 32.49 -14.74
CA ALA A 2 -31.46 32.37 -15.32
C ALA A 2 -30.34 31.97 -14.31
N GLY A 3 -30.38 32.49 -13.07
CA GLY A 3 -29.38 32.16 -12.05
C GLY A 3 -29.41 30.71 -11.54
N ILE A 4 -30.58 30.06 -11.54
CA ILE A 4 -30.73 28.65 -11.11
C ILE A 4 -30.22 27.69 -12.19
N LEU A 5 -30.44 28.04 -13.46
CA LEU A 5 -29.92 27.27 -14.60
C LEU A 5 -28.38 27.36 -14.69
N ALA A 6 -27.81 28.54 -14.44
CA ALA A 6 -26.36 28.72 -14.39
C ALA A 6 -25.70 27.94 -13.24
N ALA A 7 -26.35 27.89 -12.06
CA ALA A 7 -25.85 27.11 -10.93
C ALA A 7 -25.89 25.60 -11.20
N LYS A 8 -26.97 25.09 -11.82
CA LYS A 8 -27.08 23.68 -12.21
C LYS A 8 -26.07 23.27 -13.28
N ALA A 9 -25.82 24.13 -14.28
CA ALA A 9 -24.81 23.86 -15.30
C ALA A 9 -23.41 23.75 -14.68
N ARG A 10 -23.07 24.69 -13.78
CA ARG A 10 -21.78 24.70 -13.09
C ARG A 10 -21.58 23.50 -12.16
N GLN A 11 -22.64 23.03 -11.52
CA GLN A 11 -22.61 21.83 -10.70
C GLN A 11 -22.40 20.55 -11.53
N MET A 12 -23.04 20.46 -12.70
CA MET A 12 -22.87 19.35 -13.63
C MET A 12 -21.45 19.31 -14.23
N ASP A 13 -20.85 20.47 -14.49
CA ASP A 13 -19.45 20.55 -14.93
C ASP A 13 -18.48 20.02 -13.86
N LEU A 14 -18.71 20.37 -12.59
CA LEU A 14 -17.91 19.86 -11.46
C LEU A 14 -18.06 18.35 -11.27
N GLU A 15 -19.29 17.83 -11.33
CA GLU A 15 -19.55 16.39 -11.27
C GLU A 15 -18.85 15.64 -12.43
N TYR A 16 -18.84 16.21 -13.62
CA TYR A 16 -18.16 15.62 -14.77
C TYR A 16 -16.62 15.67 -14.65
N GLU A 17 -16.06 16.73 -14.09
CA GLU A 17 -14.62 16.81 -13.78
C GLU A 17 -14.20 15.80 -12.71
N GLU A 18 -15.02 15.60 -11.69
CA GLU A 18 -14.78 14.57 -10.68
C GLU A 18 -14.83 13.16 -11.29
N MET A 19 -15.84 12.87 -12.13
CA MET A 19 -15.94 11.59 -12.83
C MET A 19 -14.76 11.36 -13.78
N LYS A 20 -14.25 12.40 -14.43
CA LYS A 20 -13.03 12.31 -15.26
C LYS A 20 -11.82 11.87 -14.45
N LYS A 21 -11.63 12.44 -13.25
CA LYS A 21 -10.55 12.02 -12.34
C LYS A 21 -10.72 10.57 -11.93
N ILE A 22 -11.94 10.17 -11.54
CA ILE A 22 -12.23 8.78 -11.17
C ILE A 22 -11.87 7.82 -12.31
N VAL A 23 -12.29 8.13 -13.54
CA VAL A 23 -12.01 7.29 -14.71
C VAL A 23 -10.52 7.24 -15.06
N GLN A 24 -9.81 8.35 -14.86
CA GLN A 24 -8.37 8.43 -15.12
C GLN A 24 -7.55 7.62 -14.11
N ASP A 25 -7.91 7.72 -12.83
CA ASP A 25 -7.13 7.16 -11.73
C ASP A 25 -7.59 5.75 -11.34
N ASN A 26 -8.71 5.25 -11.87
CA ASN A 26 -9.27 3.96 -11.48
C ASN A 26 -9.58 3.04 -12.67
N VAL A 27 -9.53 1.74 -12.41
CA VAL A 27 -9.95 0.67 -13.32
C VAL A 27 -11.14 -0.08 -12.73
N CYS A 28 -11.82 -0.86 -13.56
CA CYS A 28 -12.92 -1.70 -13.09
C CYS A 28 -12.42 -2.70 -12.05
N GLY A 29 -13.05 -2.71 -10.86
CA GLY A 29 -12.62 -3.59 -9.76
C GLY A 29 -12.87 -5.08 -9.99
N GLN A 30 -13.61 -5.45 -11.04
CA GLN A 30 -13.95 -6.85 -11.35
C GLN A 30 -13.15 -7.41 -12.53
N CYS A 31 -12.90 -6.62 -13.57
CA CYS A 31 -12.20 -7.09 -14.77
C CYS A 31 -10.91 -6.33 -15.10
N GLY A 32 -10.54 -5.31 -14.32
CA GLY A 32 -9.35 -4.49 -14.55
C GLY A 32 -9.40 -3.61 -15.80
N GLY A 33 -10.52 -3.56 -16.51
CA GLY A 33 -10.68 -2.78 -17.74
C GLY A 33 -10.84 -1.29 -17.47
N GLU A 34 -10.53 -0.47 -18.48
CA GLU A 34 -10.66 0.99 -18.39
C GLU A 34 -12.11 1.41 -18.20
N LEU A 35 -12.35 2.34 -17.29
CA LEU A 35 -13.67 2.89 -17.04
C LEU A 35 -14.01 3.95 -18.09
N THR A 36 -15.30 4.18 -18.31
CA THR A 36 -15.80 5.25 -19.17
C THR A 36 -16.96 5.96 -18.51
N ILE A 37 -17.17 7.23 -18.88
CA ILE A 37 -18.35 7.98 -18.44
C ILE A 37 -19.43 7.76 -19.48
N ARG A 38 -20.60 7.28 -19.06
CA ARG A 38 -21.78 7.19 -19.92
C ARG A 38 -22.94 7.99 -19.33
N THR A 39 -23.88 8.34 -20.20
CA THR A 39 -25.17 8.89 -19.79
C THR A 39 -26.22 7.81 -19.85
N THR A 40 -26.91 7.53 -18.74
CA THR A 40 -28.00 6.57 -18.70
C THR A 40 -29.25 7.19 -19.32
N ALA A 41 -29.69 6.66 -20.46
CA ALA A 41 -30.80 7.22 -21.23
C ALA A 41 -32.12 7.30 -20.43
N GLU A 42 -32.34 6.37 -19.49
CA GLU A 42 -33.56 6.30 -18.68
C GLU A 42 -33.63 7.36 -17.57
N THR A 43 -32.48 7.76 -17.01
CA THR A 43 -32.42 8.67 -15.86
C THR A 43 -31.79 10.02 -16.20
N GLY A 44 -31.16 10.15 -17.38
CA GLY A 44 -30.41 11.32 -17.80
C GLY A 44 -29.17 11.61 -16.92
N LYS A 45 -28.74 10.65 -16.09
CA LYS A 45 -27.62 10.81 -15.18
C LYS A 45 -26.32 10.34 -15.81
N LEU A 46 -25.24 11.05 -15.49
CA LEU A 46 -23.87 10.64 -15.79
C LEU A 46 -23.42 9.61 -14.76
N GLU A 47 -22.84 8.51 -15.22
CA GLU A 47 -22.27 7.49 -14.34
C GLU A 47 -20.94 6.95 -14.90
N VAL A 48 -20.06 6.59 -13.98
CA VAL A 48 -18.81 5.87 -14.29
C VAL A 48 -19.14 4.39 -14.48
N TRP A 49 -18.65 3.81 -15.56
CA TRP A 49 -19.11 2.52 -16.08
C TRP A 49 -17.97 1.67 -16.64
N CYS A 50 -18.11 0.35 -16.60
CA CYS A 50 -17.19 -0.58 -17.25
C CYS A 50 -17.66 -0.97 -18.67
N PRO A 51 -16.92 -0.64 -19.74
CA PRO A 51 -17.33 -0.91 -21.11
C PRO A 51 -17.38 -2.41 -21.45
N HIS A 52 -16.68 -3.27 -20.69
CA HIS A 52 -16.65 -4.70 -20.96
C HIS A 52 -17.90 -5.45 -20.50
N ASN A 53 -18.52 -5.01 -19.40
CA ASN A 53 -19.73 -5.65 -18.88
C ASN A 53 -20.61 -4.64 -18.13
N PRO A 54 -21.89 -4.53 -18.52
CA PRO A 54 -22.88 -3.71 -17.85
C PRO A 54 -23.09 -3.94 -16.35
N ASP A 55 -22.88 -5.17 -15.90
CA ASP A 55 -23.15 -5.53 -14.50
C ASP A 55 -21.97 -5.28 -13.58
N HIS A 56 -20.81 -4.91 -14.13
CA HIS A 56 -19.64 -4.64 -13.31
C HIS A 56 -19.81 -3.39 -12.47
N ARG A 57 -19.60 -3.53 -11.17
CA ARG A 57 -19.71 -2.44 -10.19
C ARG A 57 -18.41 -2.27 -9.43
N GLY A 58 -18.16 -1.03 -9.04
CA GLY A 58 -16.98 -0.65 -8.27
C GLY A 58 -15.77 -0.41 -9.16
N TYR A 59 -14.87 0.41 -8.62
CA TYR A 59 -13.60 0.76 -9.25
C TYR A 59 -12.50 0.65 -8.20
N VAL A 60 -11.30 0.33 -8.67
CA VAL A 60 -10.08 0.20 -7.87
C VAL A 60 -9.05 1.16 -8.45
N GLU A 61 -8.29 1.82 -7.59
CA GLU A 61 -7.25 2.74 -8.02
C GLU A 61 -6.23 2.00 -8.88
N ARG A 62 -5.86 2.61 -10.00
CA ARG A 62 -4.90 2.07 -10.95
C ARG A 62 -3.54 2.04 -10.27
N GLU A 63 -2.87 0.91 -10.36
CA GLU A 63 -1.52 0.79 -9.84
C GLU A 63 -0.59 1.78 -10.55
N THR A 64 0.14 2.57 -9.77
CA THR A 64 1.12 3.50 -10.31
C THR A 64 2.37 2.75 -10.77
N TYR A 65 3.07 3.26 -11.79
CA TYR A 65 4.35 2.69 -12.22
C TYR A 65 5.36 2.57 -11.06
N THR A 66 5.31 3.47 -10.08
CA THR A 66 6.15 3.37 -8.88
C THR A 66 5.81 2.16 -8.03
N GLN A 67 4.52 1.87 -7.82
CA GLN A 67 4.05 0.69 -7.09
C GLN A 67 4.40 -0.59 -7.85
N SER A 68 4.11 -0.66 -9.15
CA SER A 68 4.49 -1.80 -10.00
C SER A 68 5.99 -2.10 -9.91
N LEU A 69 6.85 -1.06 -9.96
CA LEU A 69 8.30 -1.24 -9.87
C LEU A 69 8.70 -1.80 -8.51
N ARG A 70 8.13 -1.26 -7.42
CA ARG A 70 8.36 -1.72 -6.05
C ARG A 70 7.88 -3.14 -5.82
N ARG A 71 6.86 -3.60 -6.55
CA ARG A 71 6.35 -4.99 -6.51
C ARG A 71 7.13 -5.96 -7.40
N GLY A 72 8.15 -5.48 -8.12
CA GLY A 72 9.03 -6.31 -8.96
C GLY A 72 8.50 -6.54 -10.38
N GLU A 73 7.51 -5.76 -10.83
CA GLU A 73 7.07 -5.82 -12.22
C GLU A 73 8.10 -5.19 -13.16
N ALA A 74 8.22 -5.76 -14.37
CA ALA A 74 9.09 -5.21 -15.41
C ALA A 74 8.43 -3.98 -16.05
N ILE A 75 9.01 -2.81 -15.82
CA ILE A 75 8.56 -1.53 -16.39
C ILE A 75 9.50 -1.09 -17.52
N LEU A 76 8.99 -0.27 -18.44
CA LEU A 76 9.80 0.40 -19.44
C LEU A 76 11.02 1.10 -18.81
N PRO A 77 12.25 0.86 -19.31
CA PRO A 77 13.48 1.40 -18.70
C PRO A 77 13.48 2.93 -18.52
N VAL A 78 12.88 3.66 -19.46
CA VAL A 78 12.80 5.13 -19.39
C VAL A 78 11.94 5.62 -18.22
N ILE A 79 10.94 4.84 -17.82
CA ILE A 79 10.07 5.13 -16.68
C ILE A 79 10.77 4.69 -15.39
N GLN A 80 11.41 3.52 -15.39
CA GLN A 80 12.23 3.02 -14.28
C GLN A 80 13.31 4.03 -13.88
N ASP A 81 14.11 4.53 -14.83
CA ASP A 81 15.15 5.54 -14.58
C ASP A 81 14.61 6.81 -13.91
N LYS A 82 13.40 7.22 -14.29
CA LYS A 82 12.74 8.41 -13.71
C LYS A 82 12.26 8.16 -12.30
N ILE A 83 11.82 6.95 -12.00
CA ILE A 83 11.36 6.54 -10.67
C ILE A 83 12.57 6.40 -9.75
N GLU A 84 13.60 5.66 -10.16
CA GLU A 84 14.80 5.41 -9.36
C GLU A 84 15.56 6.70 -9.00
N LYS A 85 15.58 7.70 -9.91
CA LYS A 85 16.16 9.03 -9.63
C LYS A 85 15.41 9.82 -8.56
N LYS A 86 14.11 9.55 -8.37
CA LYS A 86 13.28 10.25 -7.40
C LYS A 86 13.18 9.51 -6.08
N MET A 87 13.43 8.21 -6.09
CA MET A 87 13.43 7.39 -4.89
C MET A 87 14.60 7.75 -3.99
N LEU A 88 14.41 7.64 -2.68
CA LEU A 88 15.53 7.76 -1.76
C LEU A 88 16.56 6.64 -2.02
N LEU A 89 16.10 5.49 -2.52
CA LEU A 89 16.86 4.25 -2.71
C LEU A 89 16.35 3.40 -3.88
N PRO A 90 17.21 2.69 -4.63
CA PRO A 90 18.66 2.50 -4.41
C PRO A 90 19.58 3.51 -5.14
N GLY A 91 19.02 4.55 -5.80
CA GLY A 91 19.80 5.38 -6.73
C GLY A 91 19.76 6.91 -6.55
N GLY A 92 19.03 7.47 -5.58
CA GLY A 92 18.58 8.88 -5.74
C GLY A 92 19.41 10.00 -5.13
N TYR A 93 19.96 9.84 -3.92
CA TYR A 93 20.53 11.00 -3.20
C TYR A 93 21.75 10.66 -2.35
N GLU A 94 22.74 11.57 -2.30
CA GLU A 94 23.82 11.49 -1.32
C GLU A 94 23.24 11.52 0.11
N VAL A 95 23.90 10.85 1.06
CA VAL A 95 23.40 10.71 2.45
C VAL A 95 23.05 12.06 3.08
N GLY A 96 23.87 13.10 2.85
CA GLY A 96 23.59 14.45 3.35
C GLY A 96 22.32 15.06 2.75
N THR A 97 22.07 14.84 1.46
CA THR A 97 20.85 15.30 0.78
C THR A 97 19.62 14.52 1.24
N ALA A 98 19.75 13.21 1.44
CA ALA A 98 18.68 12.36 1.95
C ALA A 98 18.26 12.78 3.37
N LEU A 99 19.23 13.07 4.25
CA LEU A 99 18.98 13.58 5.59
C LEU A 99 18.24 14.92 5.56
N ALA A 100 18.68 15.86 4.73
CA ALA A 100 18.03 17.15 4.56
C ALA A 100 16.58 16.98 4.07
N LEU A 101 16.37 16.16 3.04
CA LEU A 101 15.04 15.87 2.48
C LEU A 101 14.09 15.29 3.53
N ILE A 102 14.56 14.33 4.32
CA ILE A 102 13.74 13.71 5.37
C ILE A 102 13.37 14.72 6.45
N LYS A 103 14.30 15.55 6.90
CA LYS A 103 14.01 16.61 7.87
C LYS A 103 13.01 17.63 7.34
N THR A 104 13.12 17.98 6.05
CA THR A 104 12.15 18.88 5.40
C THR A 104 10.78 18.21 5.22
N ARG A 105 10.74 16.91 4.92
CA ARG A 105 9.49 16.16 4.72
C ARG A 105 8.75 15.90 6.03
N PHE A 106 9.48 15.63 7.10
CA PHE A 106 8.95 15.29 8.42
C PHE A 106 9.40 16.30 9.50
N PRO A 107 9.03 17.58 9.39
CA PRO A 107 9.46 18.60 10.35
C PRO A 107 8.92 18.33 11.75
N ARG A 108 7.77 17.64 11.86
CA ARG A 108 7.14 17.28 13.14
C ARG A 108 7.86 16.15 13.88
N ALA A 109 8.66 15.36 13.19
CA ALA A 109 9.44 14.31 13.83
C ALA A 109 10.62 14.91 14.61
N ASP A 110 10.98 16.19 14.40
CA ASP A 110 11.93 16.93 15.27
C ASP A 110 13.21 16.12 15.56
N MET A 111 13.76 15.54 14.48
CA MET A 111 14.85 14.57 14.53
C MET A 111 16.20 15.29 14.51
N ASP A 112 17.10 14.90 15.41
CA ASP A 112 18.52 15.22 15.33
C ASP A 112 19.19 14.45 14.16
N ASP A 113 20.40 14.88 13.76
CA ASP A 113 21.13 14.21 12.67
C ASP A 113 21.33 12.69 12.90
N PRO A 114 21.72 12.23 14.11
CA PRO A 114 21.84 10.80 14.39
C PRO A 114 20.53 10.02 14.23
N SER A 115 19.40 10.52 14.74
CA SER A 115 18.11 9.83 14.59
C SER A 115 17.63 9.81 13.14
N ALA A 116 17.83 10.91 12.41
CA ALA A 116 17.52 10.95 10.99
C ALA A 116 18.38 9.95 10.19
N ALA A 117 19.66 9.78 10.54
CA ALA A 117 20.54 8.80 9.92
C ALA A 117 20.12 7.36 10.22
N LEU A 118 19.76 7.06 11.48
CA LEU A 118 19.20 5.75 11.84
C LEU A 118 17.91 5.45 11.07
N PHE A 119 17.02 6.44 10.96
CA PHE A 119 15.79 6.31 10.18
C PHE A 119 16.06 6.05 8.69
N VAL A 120 17.02 6.77 8.07
CA VAL A 120 17.46 6.49 6.70
C VAL A 120 17.96 5.05 6.57
N MET A 121 18.80 4.59 7.51
CA MET A 121 19.31 3.23 7.49
C MET A 121 18.21 2.17 7.62
N ASP A 122 17.17 2.44 8.42
CA ASP A 122 16.00 1.55 8.49
C ASP A 122 15.21 1.53 7.18
N CYS A 123 15.05 2.69 6.52
CA CYS A 123 14.47 2.78 5.18
C CYS A 123 15.28 1.95 4.17
N ILE A 124 16.62 2.03 4.23
CA ILE A 124 17.53 1.21 3.41
C ILE A 124 17.36 -0.27 3.66
N ARG A 125 17.40 -0.66 4.93
CA ARG A 125 17.36 -2.05 5.34
C ARG A 125 16.05 -2.74 4.94
N LEU A 126 14.94 -2.00 5.00
CA LEU A 126 13.62 -2.49 4.63
C LEU A 126 13.29 -2.24 3.14
N ASP A 127 14.18 -1.55 2.43
CA ASP A 127 13.97 -1.03 1.07
C ASP A 127 12.63 -0.27 0.96
N LEU A 128 12.30 0.53 1.96
CA LEU A 128 11.09 1.35 2.00
C LEU A 128 11.43 2.80 1.76
N ASP A 129 10.62 3.48 0.97
CA ASP A 129 10.83 4.88 0.64
C ASP A 129 9.97 5.80 1.51
N PRO A 130 10.59 6.62 2.38
CA PRO A 130 9.86 7.57 3.19
C PRO A 130 9.23 8.70 2.33
N LEU A 131 9.73 8.95 1.11
CA LEU A 131 9.14 9.94 0.21
C LEU A 131 7.84 9.46 -0.44
N LEU A 132 7.68 8.13 -0.56
CA LEU A 132 6.45 7.50 -1.05
C LEU A 132 5.43 7.27 0.07
N GLY A 133 5.79 7.57 1.32
CA GLY A 133 4.89 7.40 2.47
C GLY A 133 4.78 5.96 2.96
N GLU A 134 5.66 5.05 2.52
CA GLU A 134 5.70 3.66 2.97
C GLU A 134 6.16 3.52 4.43
N ILE A 135 7.00 4.46 4.88
CA ILE A 135 7.58 4.48 6.20
C ILE A 135 7.66 5.92 6.71
N ILE A 136 7.24 6.14 7.96
CA ILE A 136 7.11 7.47 8.56
C ILE A 136 7.84 7.48 9.89
N PRO A 137 8.69 8.49 10.18
CA PRO A 137 9.29 8.64 11.48
C PRO A 137 8.29 9.28 12.45
N VAL A 138 8.06 8.64 13.59
CA VAL A 138 7.20 9.18 14.66
C VAL A 138 8.01 9.33 15.95
N THR A 139 7.87 10.50 16.56
CA THR A 139 8.67 10.87 17.72
C THR A 139 7.84 10.81 18.99
N PHE A 140 8.27 9.96 19.90
CA PHE A 140 7.71 9.81 21.23
C PHE A 140 8.52 10.64 22.20
N LYS A 141 7.85 11.59 22.86
CA LYS A 141 8.42 12.42 23.92
C LYS A 141 8.09 11.79 25.26
N VAL A 142 9.12 11.44 26.01
CA VAL A 142 8.99 10.90 27.37
C VAL A 142 9.69 11.86 28.31
N THR A 143 8.92 12.56 29.14
CA THR A 143 9.45 13.44 30.18
C THR A 143 9.61 12.64 31.47
N ASN A 144 10.83 12.59 32.01
CA ASN A 144 11.05 12.01 33.33
C ASN A 144 10.42 12.95 34.38
N LYS A 145 9.51 12.41 35.21
CA LYS A 145 8.78 13.19 36.22
C LYS A 145 9.69 13.72 37.33
N GLU A 146 10.81 13.05 37.60
CA GLU A 146 11.72 13.39 38.70
C GLU A 146 12.81 14.37 38.26
N THR A 147 13.45 14.12 37.12
CA THR A 147 14.55 14.97 36.62
C THR A 147 14.07 16.10 35.70
N LYS A 148 12.79 16.08 35.28
CA LYS A 148 12.21 16.96 34.24
C LYS A 148 12.95 16.90 32.90
N GLU A 149 13.82 15.92 32.69
CA GLU A 149 14.52 15.73 31.43
C GLU A 149 13.58 15.14 30.36
N GLU A 150 13.62 15.71 29.16
CA GLU A 150 12.88 15.22 28.01
C GLU A 150 13.74 14.24 27.23
N LYS A 151 13.36 12.96 27.23
CA LYS A 151 13.90 11.97 26.31
C LYS A 151 13.02 11.88 25.07
N ARG A 152 13.63 11.94 23.89
CA ARG A 152 12.96 11.80 22.61
C ARG A 152 13.40 10.50 21.97
N VAL A 153 12.44 9.73 21.50
CA VAL A 153 12.69 8.48 20.78
C VAL A 153 11.98 8.57 19.44
N VAL A 154 12.72 8.41 18.36
CA VAL A 154 12.18 8.34 17.01
C VAL A 154 12.01 6.87 16.67
N GLN A 155 10.79 6.49 16.27
CA GLN A 155 10.48 5.12 15.85
C GLN A 155 9.89 5.15 14.43
N PRO A 156 10.38 4.30 13.51
CA PRO A 156 9.76 4.15 12.21
C PRO A 156 8.41 3.43 12.35
N ILE A 157 7.38 3.97 11.71
CA ILE A 157 6.07 3.34 11.56
C ILE A 157 5.86 3.02 10.09
N LEU A 158 5.50 1.76 9.82
CA LEU A 158 5.13 1.29 8.49
C LEU A 158 3.67 1.64 8.20
N THR A 159 3.41 2.26 7.06
CA THR A 159 2.05 2.51 6.59
C THR A 159 1.48 1.27 5.91
N GLU A 160 0.19 1.30 5.56
CA GLU A 160 -0.45 0.24 4.77
C GLU A 160 0.34 0.00 3.47
N ASP A 161 0.70 1.06 2.75
CA ASP A 161 1.51 0.97 1.53
C ASP A 161 2.90 0.36 1.77
N GLY A 162 3.52 0.67 2.93
CA GLY A 162 4.79 0.06 3.31
C GLY A 162 4.68 -1.44 3.59
N TRP A 163 3.62 -1.84 4.30
CA TRP A 163 3.29 -3.24 4.52
C TRP A 163 3.01 -3.98 3.21
N LEU A 164 2.26 -3.36 2.31
CA LEU A 164 1.97 -3.91 0.98
C LEU A 164 3.25 -4.08 0.15
N SER A 165 4.15 -3.10 0.20
CA SER A 165 5.43 -3.14 -0.52
C SER A 165 6.37 -4.20 0.04
N LEU A 166 6.40 -4.40 1.35
CA LEU A 166 7.13 -5.53 1.97
C LEU A 166 6.52 -6.88 1.58
N ALA A 167 5.19 -7.01 1.64
CA ALA A 167 4.49 -8.24 1.34
C ALA A 167 4.64 -8.67 -0.13
N ALA A 168 4.50 -7.73 -1.06
CA ALA A 168 4.65 -7.98 -2.48
C ALA A 168 6.06 -8.50 -2.83
N ARG A 169 7.10 -7.98 -2.18
CA ARG A 169 8.48 -8.45 -2.37
C ARG A 169 8.75 -9.79 -1.72
N ALA A 170 8.10 -10.09 -0.60
CA ALA A 170 8.26 -11.37 0.08
C ALA A 170 7.60 -12.53 -0.69
N CYS A 171 6.46 -12.30 -1.36
CA CYS A 171 5.81 -13.31 -2.19
C CYS A 171 4.80 -12.70 -3.20
N PRO A 172 5.24 -12.32 -4.41
CA PRO A 172 4.38 -11.71 -5.42
C PRO A 172 3.16 -12.59 -5.78
N ASP A 173 3.38 -13.89 -5.94
CA ASP A 173 2.36 -14.84 -6.42
C ASP A 173 1.26 -15.14 -5.40
N ARG A 174 1.52 -14.97 -4.09
CA ARG A 174 0.50 -15.21 -3.03
C ARG A 174 -0.45 -14.03 -2.86
N TRP A 175 -0.13 -12.86 -3.40
CA TRP A 175 -0.86 -11.61 -3.16
C TRP A 175 -1.86 -11.23 -4.25
N VAL A 176 -1.90 -11.91 -5.40
CA VAL A 176 -2.98 -11.70 -6.38
C VAL A 176 -4.29 -12.25 -5.79
N GLY A 177 -5.00 -11.41 -5.04
CA GLY A 177 -6.29 -11.70 -4.41
C GLY A 177 -6.48 -11.04 -3.04
N PRO A 178 -7.72 -11.01 -2.52
CA PRO A 178 -8.00 -10.48 -1.18
C PRO A 178 -7.17 -11.22 -0.12
N PRO A 179 -6.76 -10.55 0.98
CA PRO A 179 -5.95 -11.14 2.03
C PRO A 179 -6.61 -12.43 2.52
N LYS A 180 -5.93 -13.54 2.28
CA LYS A 180 -6.37 -14.88 2.65
C LYS A 180 -6.13 -15.08 4.15
N THR A 181 -7.08 -14.67 5.00
CA THR A 181 -7.06 -14.96 6.44
C THR A 181 -7.47 -16.41 6.72
N TYR A 182 -6.84 -17.37 6.07
CA TYR A 182 -7.08 -18.78 6.36
C TYR A 182 -6.31 -19.16 7.62
N ARG A 183 -6.94 -19.96 8.49
CA ARG A 183 -6.16 -20.67 9.50
C ARG A 183 -5.19 -21.61 8.80
N LEU A 184 -4.03 -21.91 9.40
CA LEU A 184 -3.02 -22.75 8.77
C LEU A 184 -3.60 -24.11 8.35
N GLU A 185 -4.53 -24.65 9.16
CA GLU A 185 -5.22 -25.89 8.90
C GLU A 185 -6.11 -25.79 7.65
N ASP A 186 -6.78 -24.65 7.46
CA ASP A 186 -7.59 -24.38 6.27
C ASP A 186 -6.72 -24.19 5.03
N TYR A 187 -5.57 -23.53 5.16
CA TYR A 187 -4.60 -23.40 4.07
C TYR A 187 -4.04 -24.77 3.65
N LEU A 188 -3.62 -25.60 4.60
CA LEU A 188 -3.08 -26.93 4.32
C LEU A 188 -4.10 -27.81 3.58
N ARG A 189 -5.41 -27.64 3.83
CA ARG A 189 -6.48 -28.33 3.09
C ARG A 189 -6.64 -27.91 1.64
N THR A 190 -6.20 -26.70 1.29
CA THR A 190 -6.27 -26.20 -0.09
C THR A 190 -5.15 -26.75 -0.99
N LEU A 191 -4.07 -27.26 -0.40
CA LEU A 191 -2.94 -27.83 -1.12
C LEU A 191 -3.32 -29.17 -1.76
N GLU A 192 -2.93 -29.38 -3.02
CA GLU A 192 -3.25 -30.60 -3.76
C GLU A 192 -2.69 -31.86 -3.10
N GLU A 193 -1.53 -31.73 -2.46
CA GLU A 193 -0.81 -32.76 -1.71
C GLU A 193 -1.57 -33.27 -0.48
N ASN A 194 -2.56 -32.49 -0.02
CA ASN A 194 -3.37 -32.79 1.17
C ASN A 194 -4.84 -33.06 0.84
N LYS A 195 -5.22 -33.07 -0.45
CA LYS A 195 -6.57 -33.44 -0.91
C LYS A 195 -6.81 -34.93 -0.62
N GLY A 196 -7.35 -35.23 0.56
CA GLY A 196 -7.65 -36.59 1.01
C GLY A 196 -7.22 -36.88 2.45
N LYS A 197 -6.41 -36.01 3.07
CA LYS A 197 -6.03 -36.14 4.47
C LYS A 197 -7.19 -35.77 5.40
N SER A 198 -7.35 -36.51 6.48
CA SER A 198 -8.31 -36.25 7.53
C SER A 198 -7.96 -34.96 8.30
N LEU A 199 -8.93 -34.41 9.03
CA LEU A 199 -8.73 -33.19 9.81
C LEU A 199 -7.62 -33.34 10.87
N ASP A 200 -7.49 -34.54 11.45
CA ASP A 200 -6.51 -34.81 12.50
C ASP A 200 -5.09 -34.91 11.95
N GLU A 201 -4.92 -35.49 10.75
CA GLU A 201 -3.63 -35.50 10.04
C GLU A 201 -3.17 -34.08 9.67
N ILE A 202 -4.11 -33.22 9.26
CA ILE A 202 -3.80 -31.83 8.91
C ILE A 202 -3.45 -31.00 10.15
N LYS A 203 -4.12 -31.25 11.28
CA LYS A 203 -3.73 -30.65 12.57
C LYS A 203 -2.35 -31.10 13.03
N GLY A 204 -2.00 -32.38 12.79
CA GLY A 204 -0.66 -32.90 13.04
C GLY A 204 0.40 -32.15 12.23
N LEU A 205 0.19 -32.02 10.92
CA LEU A 205 1.08 -31.28 10.02
C LEU A 205 1.19 -29.79 10.40
N ALA A 206 0.06 -29.15 10.75
CA ALA A 206 0.05 -27.77 11.21
C ALA A 206 0.88 -27.61 12.49
N LYS A 207 0.82 -28.58 13.40
CA LYS A 207 1.60 -28.57 14.65
C LYS A 207 3.09 -28.73 14.39
N GLU A 208 3.48 -29.63 13.47
CA GLU A 208 4.89 -29.83 13.08
C GLU A 208 5.48 -28.58 12.42
N ILE A 209 4.79 -27.99 11.44
CA ILE A 209 5.23 -26.77 10.74
C ILE A 209 5.39 -25.62 11.73
N LYS A 210 4.44 -25.45 12.65
CA LYS A 210 4.49 -24.39 13.68
C LYS A 210 5.61 -24.61 14.68
N LEU A 211 5.88 -25.85 15.08
CA LEU A 211 6.95 -26.17 16.03
C LEU A 211 8.34 -25.95 15.40
N ASP A 212 8.49 -26.30 14.13
CA ASP A 212 9.71 -26.04 13.35
C ASP A 212 9.94 -24.54 13.11
N THR A 213 8.86 -23.79 12.81
CA THR A 213 8.96 -22.36 12.48
C THR A 213 9.05 -21.46 13.72
N CYS A 214 8.31 -21.78 14.79
CA CYS A 214 8.18 -20.91 15.97
C CYS A 214 9.00 -21.37 17.18
N GLY A 215 9.47 -22.62 17.21
CA GLY A 215 10.30 -23.15 18.30
C GLY A 215 9.63 -23.21 19.68
N ASP A 216 8.31 -22.98 19.76
CA ASP A 216 7.54 -22.94 21.00
C ASP A 216 6.33 -23.89 20.93
N GLU A 217 6.31 -24.88 21.83
CA GLU A 217 5.23 -25.86 21.98
C GLU A 217 3.91 -25.25 22.48
N ALA A 218 3.97 -24.08 23.14
CA ALA A 218 2.82 -23.41 23.73
C ALA A 218 2.03 -22.53 22.74
N ALA A 219 2.51 -22.36 21.50
CA ALA A 219 1.85 -21.58 20.44
C ALA A 219 0.49 -22.16 19.95
N TYR A 220 -0.02 -23.17 20.65
CA TYR A 220 -1.30 -23.83 20.39
C TYR A 220 -2.51 -23.10 21.00
N TYR A 221 -2.29 -22.14 21.91
CA TYR A 221 -3.35 -21.40 22.63
C TYR A 221 -3.58 -19.99 22.10
#